data_AF-A0A835H7D4-F1
#
_entry.id   AF-A0A835H7D4-F1
#
_cell.length_a   1.000
_cell.length_b   1.000
_cell.length_c   1.000
_cell.angle_alpha   90.00
_cell.angle_beta   90.00
_cell.angle_gamma   90.00
#
_symmetry.space_group_name_H-M   'P 1'
#
loop_
_entity.id
_entity.type
_entity.pdbx_description
1 polymer ?
#
loop_
_entity_poly.entity_id
_entity_poly.type
_entity_poly.pdbx_seq_one_letter_code
_entity_poly.pdbx_strand_id
1 'polypeptide(L)'
;IYVELERARLIKTGEDQGISGLIAEGADLMQKFAAEPDTDEVFAQVTLLPENQDENSMEKEASPPPPIRPHVHSFCKTLTASDTSTHGGFSVLRRHADECLPPLDMGRQPPTQELVAKDLHGMEWRFRHIFRGQ
;
A
#
# COMPACT_ATOMS: atom_id res chain seq x y z
N ILE A 1 -2.96 -19.68 -8.95
CA ILE A 1 -1.73 -18.99 -9.42
C ILE A 1 -0.77 -19.01 -8.25
N TYR A 2 0.47 -19.45 -8.44
CA TYR A 2 1.47 -19.44 -7.38
C TYR A 2 2.48 -18.32 -7.67
N VAL A 3 2.81 -17.53 -6.67
CA VAL A 3 3.90 -16.57 -6.67
C VAL A 3 4.86 -17.04 -5.59
N GLU A 4 6.08 -17.40 -5.97
CA GLU A 4 7.09 -17.80 -5.00
C GLU A 4 7.64 -16.52 -4.36
N LEU A 5 7.31 -16.29 -3.08
CA LEU A 5 7.78 -15.15 -2.30
C LEU A 5 8.93 -15.64 -1.42
N GLU A 6 10.18 -15.43 -1.83
CA GLU A 6 11.31 -15.84 -0.97
C GLU A 6 11.41 -14.98 0.30
N ARG A 7 10.80 -13.79 0.34
CA ARG A 7 10.69 -12.95 1.54
C ARG A 7 9.50 -12.02 1.40
N ALA A 8 8.43 -12.27 2.14
CA ALA A 8 7.37 -11.31 2.37
C ALA A 8 7.16 -11.18 3.87
N ARG A 9 7.46 -10.00 4.42
CA ARG A 9 7.07 -9.63 5.78
C ARG A 9 5.72 -8.94 5.68
N LEU A 10 4.77 -9.32 6.53
CA LEU A 10 3.39 -8.84 6.44
C LEU A 10 2.97 -8.16 7.74
N ILE A 11 2.31 -7.01 7.58
CA ILE A 11 1.90 -6.10 8.64
C ILE A 11 0.55 -6.54 9.20
N LYS A 12 0.45 -6.58 10.53
CA LYS A 12 -0.79 -6.76 11.27
C LYS A 12 -1.22 -5.41 11.82
N THR A 13 -2.31 -4.84 11.31
CA THR A 13 -2.91 -3.63 11.90
C THR A 13 -3.79 -4.02 13.08
N GLY A 14 -3.43 -3.56 14.28
CA GLY A 14 -4.17 -3.78 15.54
C GLY A 14 -5.27 -2.74 15.77
N GLU A 15 -6.25 -3.12 16.58
CA GLU A 15 -7.47 -2.36 16.93
C GLU A 15 -7.21 -1.11 17.80
N ASP A 16 -7.96 -0.09 17.41
CA ASP A 16 -8.44 1.13 18.06
C ASP A 16 -8.24 1.29 19.58
N GLN A 17 -7.60 2.39 19.99
CA GLN A 17 -7.92 3.12 21.23
C GLN A 17 -7.79 4.63 21.02
N GLY A 18 -8.95 5.26 20.79
CA GLY A 18 -9.40 6.51 21.43
C GLY A 18 -8.45 7.70 21.47
N ILE A 19 -8.72 8.70 20.63
CA ILE A 19 -8.25 10.07 20.86
C ILE A 19 -9.43 11.02 20.66
N SER A 20 -9.91 11.59 21.77
CA SER A 20 -10.99 12.58 21.75
C SER A 20 -10.50 13.92 21.23
N GLY A 21 -11.19 14.45 20.22
CA GLY A 21 -11.38 15.88 19.98
C GLY A 21 -10.13 16.73 19.72
N LEU A 22 -9.62 16.70 18.49
CA LEU A 22 -8.90 17.84 17.91
C LEU A 22 -9.55 18.14 16.56
N ILE A 23 -10.42 19.14 16.54
CA ILE A 23 -10.97 19.71 15.30
C ILE A 23 -9.89 20.64 14.76
N ALA A 24 -9.19 20.21 13.71
CA ALA A 24 -8.29 21.07 12.94
C ALA A 24 -9.07 21.57 11.71
N GLU A 25 -9.87 22.62 11.88
CA GLU A 25 -10.26 23.47 10.75
C GLU A 25 -9.16 24.52 10.56
N GLY A 26 -8.64 24.66 9.34
CA GLY A 26 -7.89 25.86 8.94
C GLY A 26 -6.35 25.81 8.96
N ALA A 27 -5.70 24.73 9.41
CA ALA A 27 -4.23 24.68 9.35
C ALA A 27 -3.73 24.34 7.93
N ASP A 28 -2.76 25.12 7.45
CA ASP A 28 -1.96 24.80 6.27
C ASP A 28 -1.18 23.49 6.55
N LEU A 29 -1.81 22.35 6.24
CA LEU A 29 -1.37 21.03 6.64
C LEU A 29 -0.15 20.61 5.80
N MET A 30 1.06 20.77 6.35
CA MET A 30 2.19 19.99 5.86
C MET A 30 2.01 18.55 6.36
N GLN A 31 1.45 17.69 5.49
CA GLN A 31 1.30 16.27 5.75
C GLN A 31 2.49 15.51 5.19
N LYS A 32 3.24 14.81 6.05
CA LYS A 32 4.31 13.89 5.64
C LYS A 32 3.88 12.45 5.94
N PHE A 33 3.91 11.58 4.94
CA PHE A 33 3.66 10.15 5.09
C PHE A 33 4.97 9.40 5.23
N ALA A 34 5.00 8.40 6.12
CA ALA A 34 6.14 7.52 6.33
C ALA A 34 5.68 6.16 6.86
N ALA A 35 6.61 5.20 6.89
CA ALA A 35 6.42 3.92 7.54
C ALA A 35 7.60 3.64 8.46
N GLU A 36 7.35 2.95 9.58
CA GLU A 36 8.41 2.51 10.48
C GLU A 36 9.31 1.46 9.80
N PRO A 37 10.66 1.61 9.79
CA PRO A 37 11.55 0.75 9.02
C PRO A 37 11.50 -0.75 9.35
N ASP A 38 11.19 -1.10 10.60
CA ASP A 38 11.26 -2.48 11.08
C ASP A 38 9.91 -3.20 11.15
N THR A 39 8.82 -2.45 11.28
CA THR A 39 7.45 -2.98 11.45
C THR A 39 6.54 -2.70 10.27
N ASP A 40 7.00 -1.83 9.35
CA ASP A 40 6.24 -1.24 8.25
C ASP A 40 4.93 -0.55 8.69
N GLU A 41 4.82 -0.15 9.96
CA GLU A 41 3.66 0.58 10.48
C GLU A 41 3.57 1.96 9.82
N VAL A 42 2.46 2.24 9.14
CA VAL A 42 2.26 3.48 8.38
C VAL A 42 1.75 4.60 9.28
N PHE A 43 2.31 5.79 9.13
CA PHE A 43 1.89 6.97 9.88
C PHE A 43 1.91 8.25 9.02
N ALA A 44 1.15 9.23 9.47
CA ALA A 44 1.17 10.59 8.93
C ALA A 44 1.61 11.55 10.03
N GLN A 45 2.66 12.30 9.76
CA GLN A 45 3.03 13.45 10.58
C GLN A 45 2.22 14.65 10.09
N VAL A 46 1.42 15.21 10.99
CA VAL A 46 0.61 16.40 10.75
C VAL A 46 1.16 17.52 11.61
N THR A 47 1.53 18.63 10.98
CA THR A 47 1.90 19.86 11.69
C THR A 47 0.67 20.76 11.82
N LEU A 48 0.30 21.08 13.06
CA LEU A 48 -0.79 21.99 13.37
C LEU A 48 -0.23 23.37 13.66
N LEU A 49 -0.83 24.41 13.07
CA LEU A 49 -0.53 25.80 13.37
C LEU A 49 -1.63 26.35 14.28
N PRO A 50 -1.29 27.01 15.39
CA PRO A 50 -2.28 27.67 16.23
C PRO A 50 -2.87 28.88 15.49
N GLU A 51 -4.19 29.01 15.52
CA GLU A 51 -4.90 30.16 14.96
C GLU A 51 -4.95 31.30 15.99
N ASN A 52 -4.53 32.51 15.59
CA ASN A 52 -4.65 33.70 16.43
C ASN A 52 -6.09 34.23 16.33
N GLN A 53 -6.78 34.34 17.47
CA GLN A 53 -8.18 34.81 17.58
C GLN A 53 -8.35 36.34 17.39
N ASP A 54 -7.53 37.00 16.57
CA ASP A 54 -7.76 38.40 16.24
C ASP A 54 -8.55 38.49 14.93
N GLU A 55 -9.81 38.90 15.07
CA GLU A 55 -10.75 39.20 13.99
C GLU A 55 -10.09 40.07 12.90
N ASN A 56 -9.84 39.52 11.71
CA ASN A 56 -10.24 40.11 10.42
C ASN A 56 -9.84 39.20 9.25
N SER A 57 -10.85 38.74 8.49
CA SER A 57 -10.78 38.28 7.09
C SER A 57 -9.59 37.37 6.69
N MET A 58 -9.69 36.07 7.00
CA MET A 58 -9.04 35.07 6.14
C MET A 58 -9.95 34.82 4.94
N GLU A 59 -9.67 35.52 3.83
CA GLU A 59 -10.07 35.05 2.52
C GLU A 59 -9.64 33.58 2.41
N LYS A 60 -10.63 32.68 2.30
CA LYS A 60 -10.41 31.26 2.09
C LYS A 60 -9.74 31.10 0.73
N GLU A 61 -8.41 31.20 0.71
CA GLU A 61 -7.57 30.89 -0.45
C GLU A 61 -8.05 29.54 -0.97
N ALA A 62 -8.51 29.55 -2.22
CA ALA A 62 -9.11 28.37 -2.83
C ALA A 62 -8.02 27.29 -2.89
N SER A 63 -8.22 26.18 -2.18
CA SER A 63 -7.25 25.09 -2.18
C SER A 63 -6.97 24.67 -3.63
N PRO A 64 -5.69 24.46 -3.99
CA PRO A 64 -5.35 24.03 -5.34
C PRO A 64 -6.10 22.72 -5.65
N PRO A 65 -6.54 22.55 -6.92
CA PRO A 65 -7.25 21.34 -7.30
C PRO A 65 -6.40 20.11 -6.98
N PRO A 66 -7.00 19.05 -6.43
CA PRO A 66 -6.25 17.86 -6.06
C PRO A 66 -5.55 17.28 -7.30
N PRO A 67 -4.32 16.75 -7.15
CA PRO A 67 -3.61 16.15 -8.27
C PRO A 67 -4.42 15.00 -8.87
N ILE A 68 -4.36 14.87 -10.20
CA ILE A 68 -4.98 13.74 -10.91
C ILE A 68 -4.30 12.46 -10.41
N ARG A 69 -5.04 11.65 -9.67
CA ARG A 69 -4.55 10.36 -9.18
C ARG A 69 -4.57 9.35 -10.33
N PRO A 70 -3.45 8.67 -10.64
CA PRO A 70 -3.47 7.60 -11.62
C PRO A 70 -4.41 6.49 -11.15
N HIS A 71 -5.00 5.77 -12.11
CA HIS A 71 -5.77 4.58 -11.80
C HIS A 71 -4.80 3.48 -11.34
N VAL A 72 -5.04 2.94 -10.15
CA VAL A 72 -4.20 1.88 -9.55
C VAL A 72 -5.03 0.63 -9.40
N HIS A 73 -4.53 -0.48 -9.92
CA HIS A 73 -5.09 -1.81 -9.66
C HIS A 73 -4.38 -2.40 -8.44
N SER A 74 -5.14 -2.76 -7.41
CA SER A 74 -4.62 -3.31 -6.17
C SER A 74 -5.52 -4.42 -5.65
N PHE A 75 -4.93 -5.32 -4.87
CA PHE A 75 -5.68 -6.34 -4.13
C PHE A 75 -5.07 -6.55 -2.76
N CYS A 76 -5.91 -6.95 -1.80
CA CYS A 76 -5.50 -7.39 -0.48
C CYS A 76 -5.81 -8.88 -0.32
N LYS A 77 -4.90 -9.61 0.34
CA LYS A 77 -5.11 -11.03 0.66
C LYS A 77 -4.61 -11.32 2.07
N THR A 78 -5.47 -11.93 2.87
CA THR A 78 -5.05 -12.58 4.13
C THR A 78 -4.20 -13.80 3.81
N LEU A 79 -2.98 -13.84 4.34
CA LEU A 79 -2.09 -14.98 4.16
C LEU A 79 -2.67 -16.22 4.84
N THR A 80 -2.61 -17.35 4.14
CA THR A 80 -2.90 -18.67 4.70
C THR A 80 -1.63 -19.32 5.22
N ALA A 81 -1.77 -20.41 5.99
CA ALA A 81 -0.62 -21.17 6.49
C ALA A 81 0.30 -21.70 5.37
N SER A 82 -0.24 -21.98 4.18
CA SER A 82 0.59 -22.41 3.04
C SER A 82 1.43 -21.27 2.49
N ASP A 83 0.92 -20.04 2.49
CA ASP A 83 1.64 -18.87 1.97
C ASP A 83 2.85 -18.51 2.84
N THR A 84 2.82 -18.82 4.14
CA THR A 84 3.90 -18.54 5.10
C THR A 84 4.82 -19.73 5.37
N SER A 85 4.54 -20.88 4.77
CA SER A 85 5.39 -22.07 4.90
C SER A 85 6.69 -21.92 4.11
N THR A 86 7.80 -22.44 4.63
CA THR A 86 9.15 -22.30 4.04
C THR A 86 9.31 -22.93 2.66
N HIS A 87 8.42 -23.86 2.31
CA HIS A 87 8.42 -24.58 1.02
C HIS A 87 7.20 -24.23 0.17
N GLY A 88 6.36 -23.32 0.65
CA GLY A 88 5.15 -22.88 -0.04
C GLY A 88 5.40 -21.61 -0.86
N GLY A 89 4.49 -21.36 -1.80
CA GLY A 89 4.39 -20.06 -2.47
C GLY A 89 3.12 -19.33 -2.02
N PHE A 90 3.05 -18.05 -2.36
CA PHE A 90 1.87 -17.22 -2.23
C PHE A 90 0.86 -17.49 -3.35
N SER A 91 -0.35 -17.91 -2.98
CA SER A 91 -1.38 -18.20 -3.97
C SER A 91 -2.19 -16.96 -4.35
N VAL A 92 -2.07 -16.45 -5.56
CA VAL A 92 -2.89 -15.33 -6.05
C VAL A 92 -4.22 -15.86 -6.60
N LEU A 93 -5.34 -15.24 -6.23
CA LEU A 93 -6.65 -15.54 -6.81
C LEU A 93 -6.69 -15.11 -8.27
N ARG A 94 -7.40 -15.87 -9.12
CA ARG A 94 -7.46 -15.60 -10.56
C ARG A 94 -7.86 -14.15 -10.89
N ARG A 95 -8.95 -13.68 -10.28
CA ARG A 95 -9.43 -12.29 -10.42
C ARG A 95 -8.35 -11.24 -10.12
N HIS A 96 -7.57 -11.42 -9.05
CA HIS A 96 -6.53 -10.46 -8.66
C HIS A 96 -5.35 -10.46 -9.63
N ALA A 97 -5.01 -11.63 -10.17
CA ALA A 97 -3.93 -11.72 -11.15
C ALA A 97 -4.33 -11.09 -12.49
N ASP A 98 -5.57 -11.32 -12.96
CA ASP A 98 -6.06 -10.73 -14.21
C ASP A 98 -6.17 -9.20 -14.13
N GLU A 99 -6.48 -8.65 -12.95
CA GLU A 99 -6.64 -7.21 -12.74
C GLU A 99 -5.32 -6.48 -12.43
N CYS A 100 -4.42 -7.09 -11.65
CA CYS A 100 -3.30 -6.38 -11.03
C CYS A 100 -1.91 -6.78 -11.55
N LEU A 101 -1.78 -7.91 -12.26
CA LEU A 101 -0.48 -8.39 -12.72
C LEU A 101 -0.33 -8.23 -14.24
N PRO A 102 0.90 -7.98 -14.74
CA PRO A 102 1.17 -8.05 -16.17
C PRO A 102 0.76 -9.42 -16.74
N PRO A 103 0.20 -9.48 -17.96
CA PRO A 103 -0.25 -10.72 -18.57
C PRO A 103 0.94 -11.65 -18.84
N LEU A 104 0.75 -12.94 -18.57
CA LEU A 104 1.73 -13.97 -18.88
C LEU A 104 1.70 -14.34 -20.37
N ASP A 105 2.87 -14.70 -20.89
CA ASP A 105 2.98 -15.42 -22.16
C ASP A 105 2.50 -16.87 -21.98
N MET A 106 1.25 -17.13 -22.37
CA MET A 106 0.60 -18.44 -22.24
C MET A 106 1.13 -19.50 -23.22
N GLY A 107 2.00 -19.13 -24.18
CA GLY A 107 2.66 -20.09 -25.07
C GLY A 107 3.78 -20.89 -24.41
N ARG A 108 4.25 -20.47 -23.23
CA ARG A 108 5.32 -21.14 -22.46
C ARG A 108 4.77 -22.25 -21.57
N GLN A 109 5.60 -23.24 -21.25
CA GLN A 109 5.27 -24.31 -20.31
C GLN A 109 6.33 -24.44 -19.20
N PRO A 110 6.03 -24.04 -17.96
CA PRO A 110 4.85 -23.30 -17.50
C PRO A 110 4.92 -21.79 -17.88
N PRO A 111 3.78 -21.09 -18.05
CA PRO A 111 3.77 -19.63 -18.19
C PRO A 111 4.36 -18.95 -16.94
N THR A 112 5.40 -18.13 -17.12
CA THR A 112 6.09 -17.45 -16.00
C THR A 112 6.70 -16.11 -16.41
N GLN A 113 6.85 -15.21 -15.44
CA GLN A 113 7.56 -13.93 -15.54
C GLN A 113 8.18 -13.54 -14.19
N GLU A 114 9.19 -12.67 -14.23
CA GLU A 114 9.71 -11.98 -13.04
C GLU A 114 8.91 -10.70 -12.81
N LEU A 115 8.53 -10.47 -11.56
CA LEU A 115 7.91 -9.23 -11.10
C LEU A 115 8.89 -8.51 -10.19
N VAL A 116 8.93 -7.17 -10.30
CA VAL A 116 9.67 -6.32 -9.39
C VAL A 116 8.70 -5.32 -8.78
N ALA A 117 8.64 -5.28 -7.45
CA ALA A 117 7.84 -4.32 -6.70
C ALA A 117 8.72 -3.53 -5.74
N LYS A 118 8.33 -2.29 -5.43
CA LYS A 118 8.95 -1.47 -4.39
C LYS A 118 8.03 -1.38 -3.19
N ASP A 119 8.57 -1.55 -1.99
CA ASP A 119 7.83 -1.32 -0.75
C ASP A 119 7.82 0.18 -0.36
N LEU A 120 7.27 0.47 0.82
CA LEU A 120 7.16 1.83 1.37
C LEU A 120 8.52 2.46 1.71
N HIS A 121 9.57 1.65 1.83
CA HIS A 121 10.95 2.08 2.11
C HIS A 121 11.79 2.21 0.84
N GLY A 122 11.20 1.91 -0.32
CA GLY A 122 11.87 1.93 -1.62
C GLY A 122 12.73 0.71 -1.90
N MET A 123 12.65 -0.34 -1.08
CA MET A 123 13.37 -1.60 -1.32
C MET A 123 12.70 -2.38 -2.46
N GLU A 124 13.52 -2.88 -3.39
CA GLU A 124 13.05 -3.70 -4.50
C GLU A 124 12.94 -5.18 -4.10
N TRP A 125 11.75 -5.72 -4.30
CA TRP A 125 11.43 -7.12 -4.09
C TRP A 125 11.18 -7.79 -5.44
N ARG A 126 11.86 -8.91 -5.67
CA ARG A 126 11.75 -9.70 -6.90
C ARG A 126 10.94 -10.95 -6.63
N PHE A 127 9.97 -11.24 -7.48
CA PHE A 127 9.07 -12.38 -7.34
C PHE A 127 8.97 -13.15 -8.65
N ARG A 128 8.90 -14.48 -8.57
CA ARG A 128 8.56 -15.31 -9.72
C ARG A 128 7.06 -15.56 -9.75
N HIS A 129 6.38 -14.96 -10.71
CA HIS A 129 4.98 -15.25 -11.00
C HIS A 129 4.89 -16.45 -11.95
N ILE A 130 4.15 -17.49 -11.55
CA ILE A 130 3.99 -18.70 -12.35
C ILE A 130 2.52 -19.16 -12.36
N PHE A 131 1.99 -19.37 -13.56
CA PHE A 131 0.71 -20.06 -13.76
C PHE A 131 1.00 -21.53 -14.00
N ARG A 132 0.53 -22.41 -13.11
CA ARG A 132 0.70 -23.87 -13.25
C ARG A 132 -0.59 -24.59 -13.66
N GLY A 133 -1.71 -23.89 -13.78
CA GLY A 133 -3.03 -24.50 -14.03
C GLY A 133 -3.39 -25.57 -12.98
N GLN A 134 -4.58 -26.17 -13.00
CA GLN A 134 -5.65 -26.10 -14.02
C GLN A 134 -6.44 -24.80 -14.01
#